data_AF-K1Q3H7-F1
#
_entry.id   AF-K1Q3H7-F1
#
_cell.length_a   1.000
_cell.length_b   1.000
_cell.length_c   1.000
_cell.angle_alpha   90.00
_cell.angle_beta   90.00
_cell.angle_gamma   90.00
#
_symmetry.space_group_name_H-M   'P 1'
#
loop_
_entity.id
_entity.type
_entity.pdbx_description
1 polymer ?
#
loop_
_entity_poly.entity_id
_entity_poly.type
_entity_poly.pdbx_seq_one_letter_code
_entity_poly.pdbx_strand_id
1 'polypeptide(L)'
;MSNERLSVALENGRFAKVTMWQNEPRLDLRQWEIGQTNNKLTKKGISLKLHQVKTLNNGMESIQESLKKKRGFEVASGDERLRFGSKRQPLC
;
A
#
# COMPACT_ATOMS: atom_id res chain seq x y z
N MET A 1 22.14 5.28 -8.33
CA MET A 1 21.34 4.60 -7.28
C MET A 1 19.87 4.89 -7.59
N SER A 2 19.16 3.93 -8.17
CA SER A 2 17.79 4.10 -8.70
C SER A 2 16.79 4.35 -7.56
N ASN A 3 16.20 5.54 -7.58
CA ASN A 3 15.43 6.15 -6.49
C ASN A 3 13.91 5.86 -6.60
N GLU A 4 13.53 4.72 -7.19
CA GLU A 4 12.23 4.64 -7.89
C GLU A 4 11.14 3.80 -7.22
N ARG A 5 11.34 3.21 -6.03
CA ARG A 5 10.28 2.40 -5.38
C ARG A 5 10.07 2.66 -3.89
N LEU A 6 10.23 3.90 -3.46
CA LEU A 6 9.91 4.28 -2.07
C LEU A 6 8.49 4.80 -1.89
N SER A 7 7.64 4.81 -2.92
CA SER A 7 6.25 5.24 -2.83
C SER A 7 5.34 4.30 -3.63
N VAL A 8 4.23 3.91 -3.03
CA VAL A 8 3.20 3.05 -3.63
C VAL A 8 1.87 3.77 -3.49
N ALA A 9 1.17 3.97 -4.60
CA ALA A 9 -0.20 4.47 -4.56
C ALA A 9 -1.12 3.38 -3.98
N LEU A 10 -1.94 3.76 -3.02
CA LEU A 10 -3.05 2.96 -2.52
C LEU A 10 -4.33 3.45 -3.21
N GLU A 11 -5.37 2.63 -3.25
CA GLU A 11 -6.66 3.02 -3.81
C GLU A 11 -7.26 4.26 -3.10
N ASN A 12 -8.17 4.96 -3.79
CA ASN A 12 -8.94 6.08 -3.23
C ASN A 12 -8.09 7.29 -2.76
N GLY A 13 -7.05 7.62 -3.53
CA GLY A 13 -6.22 8.79 -3.26
C GLY A 13 -5.35 8.66 -2.02
N ARG A 14 -5.00 7.43 -1.63
CA ARG A 14 -4.09 7.15 -0.51
C ARG A 14 -2.73 6.72 -1.06
N PHE A 15 -1.71 6.75 -0.22
CA PHE A 15 -0.38 6.25 -0.58
C PHE A 15 0.35 5.70 0.63
N ALA A 16 1.34 4.87 0.35
CA ALA A 16 2.37 4.42 1.27
C ALA A 16 3.73 4.91 0.76
N LYS A 17 4.49 5.64 1.57
CA LYS A 17 5.82 6.14 1.19
C LYS A 17 6.82 5.94 2.31
N VAL A 18 8.04 5.52 1.96
CA VAL A 18 9.18 5.57 2.87
C VAL A 18 9.73 6.99 2.88
N THR A 19 9.77 7.58 4.06
CA THR A 19 10.28 8.94 4.30
C THR A 19 11.33 8.94 5.40
N MET A 20 12.22 9.93 5.37
CA MET A 20 13.18 10.15 6.44
C MET A 20 12.64 11.28 7.33
N TRP A 21 12.56 11.04 8.64
CA TRP A 21 12.21 12.05 9.63
C TRP A 21 13.23 12.04 10.75
N GLN A 22 13.93 13.16 10.98
CA GLN A 22 15.00 13.25 11.98
C GLN A 22 16.03 12.12 11.85
N ASN A 23 16.46 11.82 10.62
CA ASN A 23 17.38 10.72 10.27
C ASN A 23 16.85 9.31 10.59
N GLU A 24 15.58 9.14 10.95
CA GLU A 24 14.94 7.83 11.08
C GLU A 24 14.08 7.51 9.86
N PRO A 25 14.22 6.32 9.24
CA PRO A 25 13.32 5.87 8.18
C PRO A 25 11.94 5.50 8.75
N ARG A 26 10.89 5.96 8.08
CA ARG A 26 9.49 5.74 8.46
C ARG A 26 8.64 5.38 7.26
N LEU A 27 7.61 4.56 7.50
CA LEU A 27 6.57 4.27 6.52
C LEU A 27 5.39 5.22 6.77
N ASP A 28 5.20 6.20 5.91
CA ASP A 28 4.05 7.12 5.95
C ASP A 28 2.91 6.56 5.11
N LEU A 29 1.76 6.37 5.75
CA LEU A 29 0.49 5.94 5.16
C LEU A 29 -0.48 7.11 5.26
N ARG A 30 -0.84 7.73 4.15
CA ARG A 30 -1.61 8.98 4.19
C ARG A 30 -2.50 9.17 2.96
N GLN A 31 -3.52 10.01 3.11
CA GLN A 31 -4.41 10.44 2.03
C GLN A 31 -3.91 11.76 1.41
N TRP A 32 -3.98 11.86 0.07
CA TRP A 32 -3.82 13.10 -0.68
C TRP A 32 -5.11 13.95 -0.62
N GLU A 33 -4.99 15.28 -0.54
CA GLU A 33 -6.14 16.16 -0.81
C GLU A 33 -6.40 16.20 -2.32
N ILE A 34 -7.51 15.58 -2.73
CA ILE A 34 -8.01 15.68 -4.11
C ILE A 34 -8.80 16.99 -4.18
N GLY A 35 -8.26 18.03 -4.81
CA GLY A 35 -9.04 19.25 -5.02
C GLY A 35 -8.31 20.50 -5.48
N GLN A 36 -6.99 20.60 -5.36
CA GLN A 36 -6.26 21.76 -5.88
C GLN A 36 -4.95 21.31 -6.53
N THR A 37 -4.52 22.06 -7.54
CA THR A 37 -3.35 21.87 -8.43
C THR A 37 -2.02 21.57 -7.73
N ASN A 38 -1.97 21.62 -6.40
CA ASN A 38 -0.87 21.17 -5.58
C ASN A 38 -1.39 20.08 -4.62
N ASN A 39 -0.98 18.83 -4.85
CA ASN A 39 -1.32 17.70 -3.98
C ASN A 39 -0.82 17.95 -2.54
N LYS A 40 -1.68 18.49 -1.68
CA LYS A 40 -1.39 18.69 -0.26
C LYS A 40 -1.61 17.40 0.52
N LEU A 41 -0.71 17.14 1.47
CA LEU A 41 -0.81 16.02 2.40
C LEU A 41 -1.91 16.32 3.41
N THR A 42 -2.91 15.43 3.52
CA THR A 42 -3.95 15.59 4.56
C THR A 42 -3.39 15.32 5.96
N LYS A 43 -4.11 15.77 6.99
CA LYS A 43 -3.91 15.30 8.37
C LYS A 43 -4.36 13.84 8.58
N LYS A 44 -5.01 13.21 7.60
CA LYS A 44 -5.48 11.82 7.65
C LYS A 44 -4.37 10.86 7.22
N GLY A 45 -3.62 10.37 8.21
CA GLY A 45 -2.58 9.37 7.99
C GLY A 45 -1.77 9.08 9.25
N ILE A 46 -0.85 8.13 9.13
CA ILE A 46 0.07 7.74 10.20
C ILE A 46 1.46 7.50 9.62
N SER A 47 2.48 7.89 10.36
CA SER A 47 3.88 7.58 10.05
C SER A 47 4.38 6.55 11.05
N LEU A 48 4.68 5.35 10.55
CA LEU A 48 5.11 4.21 11.35
C LEU A 48 6.63 4.11 11.38
N LYS A 49 7.18 3.91 12.58
CA LYS A 49 8.58 3.51 12.76
C LYS A 49 8.79 2.07 12.31
N LEU A 50 10.04 1.72 11.97
CA LEU A 50 10.38 0.39 11.47
C LEU A 50 9.93 -0.76 12.39
N HIS A 51 10.07 -0.61 13.71
CA HIS A 51 9.62 -1.66 14.64
C HIS A 51 8.10 -1.87 14.60
N GLN A 52 7.31 -0.80 14.42
CA GLN A 52 5.86 -0.88 14.32
C GLN A 52 5.45 -1.60 13.03
N VAL A 53 6.16 -1.35 11.92
CA VAL A 53 5.94 -2.04 10.65
C VAL A 53 6.22 -3.54 10.81
N LYS A 54 7.31 -3.92 11.50
CA LYS A 54 7.63 -5.33 11.77
C LYS A 54 6.53 -6.00 12.61
N THR A 55 6.07 -5.34 13.67
CA THR A 55 4.97 -5.85 14.51
C THR A 55 3.69 -6.03 13.71
N LEU A 56 3.33 -5.07 12.85
CA LEU A 56 2.16 -5.16 11.99
C LEU A 56 2.27 -6.31 11.00
N ASN A 57 3.46 -6.50 10.40
CA ASN A 57 3.71 -7.59 9.46
C ASN A 57 3.53 -8.96 10.13
N ASN A 58 4.03 -9.13 11.37
CA ASN A 58 3.87 -10.36 12.13
C ASN A 58 2.40 -10.65 12.50
N GLY A 59 1.58 -9.62 12.65
CA GLY A 59 0.15 -9.76 12.95
C GLY A 59 -0.75 -9.89 11.71
N MET A 60 -0.20 -9.86 10.50
CA MET A 60 -0.98 -9.76 9.27
C MET A 60 -1.89 -10.98 9.05
N GLU A 61 -1.41 -12.19 9.36
CA GLU A 61 -2.20 -13.42 9.25
C GLU A 61 -3.43 -13.39 10.18
N SER A 62 -3.24 -13.01 11.45
CA SER A 62 -4.36 -12.88 12.40
C SER A 62 -5.35 -11.79 12.00
N ILE A 63 -4.87 -10.69 11.39
CA ILE A 63 -5.73 -9.64 10.83
C ILE A 63 -6.56 -10.22 9.67
N GLN A 64 -5.93 -10.94 8.75
CA GLN A 64 -6.62 -11.58 7.62
C GLN A 64 -7.69 -12.58 8.08
N GLU A 65 -7.37 -13.45 9.04
CA GLU A 65 -8.35 -14.38 9.61
C GLU A 65 -9.53 -13.67 10.27
N SER A 66 -9.26 -12.59 11.01
CA SER A 66 -10.29 -11.78 11.66
C SER A 66 -11.20 -11.09 10.65
N LEU A 67 -10.63 -10.64 9.52
CA LEU A 67 -11.40 -10.04 8.42
C LEU A 67 -12.26 -11.09 7.69
N LYS A 68 -11.75 -12.31 7.46
CA LYS A 68 -12.54 -13.40 6.86
C LYS A 68 -13.77 -13.78 7.71
N LYS A 69 -13.63 -13.75 9.04
CA LYS A 69 -14.73 -14.05 9.99
C LYS A 69 -15.82 -12.98 9.98
N LYS A 70 -15.50 -11.74 9.59
CA LYS A 70 -16.47 -10.67 9.38
C LYS A 70 -16.91 -10.70 7.91
N ARG A 71 -18.06 -11.33 7.62
CA ARG A 71 -18.61 -11.50 6.26
C ARG A 71 -18.38 -10.26 5.39
N GLY A 72 -17.68 -10.41 4.26
CA GLY A 72 -17.56 -9.38 3.20
C GLY A 72 -16.16 -9.05 2.69
N PHE A 73 -15.07 -9.57 3.27
CA PHE A 73 -13.71 -9.35 2.77
C PHE A 73 -13.11 -10.62 2.13
N GLU A 74 -13.19 -10.71 0.81
CA GLU A 74 -12.35 -11.63 0.04
C GLU A 74 -10.95 -11.00 -0.11
N VAL A 75 -10.03 -11.39 0.77
CA VAL A 75 -8.62 -11.03 0.62
C VAL A 75 -8.04 -11.96 -0.45
N ALA A 76 -7.77 -11.45 -1.64
CA ALA A 76 -7.01 -12.17 -2.65
C ALA A 76 -5.64 -12.52 -2.09
N SER A 77 -5.44 -13.77 -1.70
CA SER A 77 -4.13 -14.32 -1.37
C SER A 77 -3.32 -14.39 -2.66
N GLY A 78 -2.43 -13.41 -2.86
CA GLY A 78 -1.52 -13.41 -4.00
C GLY A 78 -0.49 -14.53 -3.87
N ASP A 79 -0.68 -15.59 -4.65
CA ASP A 79 0.42 -16.42 -5.16
C ASP A 79 0.05 -16.93 -6.56
N GLU A 80 0.14 -16.05 -7.57
CA GLU A 80 0.21 -16.48 -8.97
C GLU A 80 1.49 -15.92 -9.60
N ARG A 81 2.55 -16.72 -9.41
CA ARG A 81 3.73 -16.76 -10.26
C ARG A 81 3.31 -16.73 -11.74
N LEU A 82 3.88 -15.77 -12.47
CA LEU A 82 4.24 -15.89 -13.89
C LEU A 82 3.27 -16.68 -14.78
N ARG A 83 2.35 -15.98 -15.45
CA ARG A 83 2.01 -16.32 -16.84
C ARG A 83 2.07 -15.07 -17.72
N PHE A 84 3.22 -14.90 -18.36
CA PHE A 84 3.28 -14.24 -19.66
C PHE A 84 2.29 -14.94 -20.57
N GLY A 85 1.23 -14.22 -20.95
CA GLY A 85 0.20 -14.69 -21.86
C GLY A 85 -0.13 -13.58 -22.85
N SER A 86 0.75 -13.41 -23.84
CA SER A 86 0.45 -12.68 -25.06
C SER A 86 -0.87 -13.21 -25.63
N LYS A 87 -1.93 -12.41 -25.56
CA LYS A 87 -3.11 -12.60 -26.40
C LYS A 87 -3.31 -11.33 -27.20
N ARG A 88 -2.74 -11.37 -28.40
CA ARG A 88 -3.24 -10.62 -29.55
C ARG A 88 -4.77 -10.80 -29.57
N GLN A 89 -5.50 -9.69 -29.60
CA GLN A 89 -6.88 -9.72 -30.05
C GLN A 89 -6.90 -10.08 -31.54
N PRO A 90 -7.82 -10.94 -31.99
CA PRO A 90 -8.41 -10.70 -33.29
C PRO A 90 -9.94 -10.59 -33.22
N LEU A 91 -10.45 -9.88 -34.23
CA LEU A 91 -11.84 -9.68 -34.67
C LEU A 91 -12.67 -8.69 -33.82
N CYS A 92 -13.37 -7.72 -34.43
CA CYS A 92 -14.01 -7.73 -35.76
C CYS A 92 -13.46 -6.71 -36.76
#